data_AF-A0A258Q9M3-F1
#
_entry.id   AF-A0A258Q9M3-F1
#
_cell.length_a   1.000
_cell.length_b   1.000
_cell.length_c   1.000
_cell.angle_alpha   90.00
_cell.angle_beta   90.00
_cell.angle_gamma   90.00
#
_symmetry.space_group_name_H-M   'P 1'
#
loop_
_entity.id
_entity.type
_entity.pdbx_description
1 polymer ?
#
loop_
_entity_poly.entity_id
_entity_poly.type
_entity_poly.pdbx_seq_one_letter_code
_entity_poly.pdbx_strand_id
1 'polypeptide(L)'
;MSYRELVFTVPAEIAEPLGDALLEVGALSVTVEDAAAGGYDENPLYGEPGLSPEVQAWDRSAVTALFNPEIDDSDAENFIPELLANLKEAGFNLPKPQEKIVEEQDWVRLTQSQFAPIQIGER
;
A
#
# COMPACT_ATOMS: atom_id res chain seq x y z
N MET A 1 -7.30 -6.86 15.54
CA MET A 1 -6.46 -7.76 14.73
C MET A 1 -5.47 -6.88 13.97
N SER A 2 -4.47 -7.40 13.27
CA SER A 2 -3.49 -6.53 12.60
C SER A 2 -3.24 -7.01 11.18
N TYR A 3 -3.23 -6.07 10.25
CA TYR A 3 -2.85 -6.30 8.86
C TYR A 3 -1.33 -6.18 8.69
N ARG A 4 -0.80 -6.77 7.62
CA ARG A 4 0.61 -6.68 7.24
C ARG A 4 0.75 -5.93 5.93
N GLU A 5 1.49 -4.84 5.94
CA GLU A 5 1.90 -4.11 4.74
C GLU A 5 3.30 -4.56 4.30
N LEU A 6 3.45 -4.85 3.01
CA LEU A 6 4.73 -5.06 2.35
C LEU A 6 4.97 -3.93 1.37
N VAL A 7 6.08 -3.20 1.55
CA VAL A 7 6.43 -2.03 0.74
C VAL A 7 7.62 -2.35 -0.16
N PHE A 8 7.41 -2.21 -1.46
CA PHE A 8 8.42 -2.38 -2.50
C PHE A 8 8.77 -1.02 -3.12
N THR A 9 10.05 -0.65 -3.09
CA THR A 9 10.52 0.53 -3.81
C THR A 9 10.98 0.13 -5.20
N VAL A 10 10.31 0.64 -6.23
CA VAL A 10 10.48 0.21 -7.62
C VAL A 10 10.51 1.39 -8.59
N PRO A 11 11.10 1.22 -9.78
CA PRO A 11 11.01 2.23 -10.82
C PRO A 11 9.59 2.30 -11.42
N ALA A 12 9.25 3.43 -12.03
CA ALA A 12 7.90 3.74 -12.51
C ALA A 12 7.33 2.66 -13.45
N GLU A 13 8.16 2.09 -14.32
CA GLU A 13 7.74 1.16 -15.38
C GLU A 13 7.17 -0.15 -14.84
N ILE A 14 7.55 -0.55 -13.62
CA ILE A 14 7.07 -1.79 -13.01
C ILE A 14 6.08 -1.55 -11.87
N ALA A 15 5.78 -0.30 -11.51
CA ALA A 15 4.94 0.01 -10.35
C ALA A 15 3.50 -0.49 -10.51
N GLU A 16 2.84 -0.18 -11.63
CA GLU A 16 1.49 -0.67 -11.93
C GLU A 16 1.47 -2.19 -12.16
N PRO A 17 2.33 -2.79 -13.04
CA PRO A 17 2.35 -4.24 -13.23
C PRO A 17 2.63 -5.03 -11.95
N LEU A 18 3.49 -4.52 -11.07
CA LEU A 18 3.73 -5.14 -9.77
C LEU A 18 2.47 -5.07 -8.89
N GLY A 19 1.74 -3.97 -8.94
CA GLY A 19 0.49 -3.83 -8.19
C GLY A 19 -0.55 -4.86 -8.62
N ASP A 20 -0.74 -5.04 -9.93
CA ASP A 20 -1.63 -6.07 -10.46
C ASP A 20 -1.19 -7.48 -10.03
N ALA A 21 0.11 -7.78 -10.15
CA ALA A 21 0.64 -9.07 -9.71
C ALA A 21 0.45 -9.31 -8.19
N LEU A 22 0.58 -8.26 -7.37
CA LEU A 22 0.35 -8.34 -5.92
C LEU A 22 -1.13 -8.61 -5.59
N LEU A 23 -2.07 -8.02 -6.34
CA LEU A 23 -3.49 -8.32 -6.21
C LEU A 23 -3.80 -9.77 -6.61
N GLU A 24 -3.21 -10.27 -7.70
CA GLU A 24 -3.40 -11.64 -8.16
C GLU A 24 -2.92 -12.69 -7.15
N VAL A 25 -1.85 -12.40 -6.40
CA VAL A 25 -1.33 -13.29 -5.33
C VAL A 25 -2.05 -13.12 -3.99
N GLY A 26 -3.09 -12.28 -3.93
CA GLY A 26 -3.99 -12.21 -2.78
C GLY A 26 -3.85 -10.97 -1.89
N ALA A 27 -3.12 -9.93 -2.31
CA ALA A 27 -3.17 -8.66 -1.60
C ALA A 27 -4.60 -8.11 -1.58
N LEU A 28 -5.06 -7.65 -0.41
CA LEU A 28 -6.38 -7.06 -0.23
C LEU A 28 -6.50 -5.68 -0.89
N SER A 29 -5.40 -4.95 -0.89
CA SER A 29 -5.26 -3.67 -1.58
C SER A 29 -3.82 -3.43 -1.96
N VAL A 30 -3.64 -2.60 -2.99
CA VAL A 30 -2.34 -2.06 -3.38
C VAL A 30 -2.45 -0.54 -3.49
N THR A 31 -1.42 0.14 -3.01
CA THR A 31 -1.24 1.59 -3.16
C THR A 31 0.10 1.88 -3.81
N VAL A 32 0.13 2.92 -4.64
CA VAL A 32 1.34 3.40 -5.32
C VAL A 32 1.52 4.87 -4.96
N GLU A 33 2.64 5.19 -4.33
CA GLU A 33 2.95 6.54 -3.85
C GLU A 33 4.37 6.94 -4.27
N ASP A 34 4.69 8.23 -4.22
CA ASP A 34 6.07 8.70 -4.34
C ASP A 34 6.90 8.15 -3.18
N ALA A 35 8.01 7.47 -3.47
CA ALA A 35 8.93 7.00 -2.43
C ALA A 35 9.63 8.14 -1.67
N ALA A 36 9.51 9.39 -2.15
CA ALA A 36 9.98 10.60 -1.51
C ALA A 36 8.85 11.46 -0.92
N ALA A 37 7.61 10.97 -0.84
CA ALA A 37 6.46 11.71 -0.30
C ALA A 37 6.77 12.36 1.08
N GLY A 38 6.47 13.66 1.22
CA GLY A 38 6.77 14.46 2.41
C GLY A 38 8.23 14.91 2.53
N GLY A 39 9.09 14.53 1.57
CA GLY A 39 10.50 14.91 1.50
C GLY A 39 10.77 16.08 0.54
N TYR A 40 12.03 16.54 0.50
CA TYR A 40 12.45 17.60 -0.42
C TYR A 40 12.45 17.15 -1.89
N ASP A 41 12.64 15.85 -2.13
CA ASP A 41 12.69 15.24 -3.47
C ASP A 41 11.31 14.72 -3.94
N GLU A 42 10.23 15.05 -3.23
CA GLU A 42 8.86 14.73 -3.66
C GLU A 42 8.54 15.43 -4.98
N ASN A 43 8.04 14.67 -5.96
CA ASN A 43 7.68 15.21 -7.26
C ASN A 43 6.17 15.11 -7.49
N PRO A 44 5.50 16.16 -8.01
CA PRO A 44 4.10 16.06 -8.39
C PRO A 44 3.94 15.21 -9.66
N LEU A 45 2.99 14.28 -9.64
CA LEU A 45 2.54 13.55 -10.82
C LEU A 45 1.28 14.22 -11.39
N TYR A 46 1.36 14.75 -12.61
CA TYR A 46 0.25 15.44 -13.27
C TYR A 46 -0.45 14.53 -14.27
N GLY A 47 -1.78 14.48 -14.22
CA GLY A 47 -2.61 13.82 -15.21
C GLY A 47 -3.73 14.76 -15.68
N GLU A 48 -3.88 14.92 -16.99
CA GLU A 48 -4.99 15.68 -17.56
C GLU A 48 -6.21 14.77 -17.79
N PRO A 49 -7.43 15.18 -17.37
CA PRO A 49 -8.63 14.41 -17.65
C PRO A 49 -8.81 14.14 -19.16
N GLY A 50 -8.85 12.87 -19.55
CA GLY A 50 -9.03 12.44 -20.94
C GLY A 50 -7.74 12.09 -21.68
N LEU A 51 -6.56 12.27 -21.06
CA LEU A 51 -5.27 11.79 -21.54
C LEU A 51 -4.72 10.77 -20.55
N SER A 52 -4.43 9.56 -21.01
CA SER A 52 -3.65 8.61 -20.24
C SER A 52 -2.17 9.02 -20.35
N PRO A 53 -1.51 9.46 -19.26
CA PRO A 53 -0.09 9.77 -19.33
C PRO A 53 0.70 8.52 -19.67
N GLU A 54 1.86 8.69 -20.34
CA GLU A 54 2.75 7.58 -20.68
C GLU A 54 3.33 6.90 -19.44
N VAL A 55 3.43 7.64 -18.32
CA VAL A 55 3.90 7.14 -17.03
C VAL A 55 2.87 7.48 -15.96
N GLN A 56 2.29 6.46 -15.32
CA GLN A 56 1.26 6.60 -14.27
C GLN A 56 1.84 6.45 -12.84
N ALA A 57 3.16 6.53 -12.70
CA ALA A 57 3.88 6.32 -11.45
C ALA A 57 5.07 7.28 -11.34
N TRP A 58 5.63 7.41 -10.13
CA TRP A 58 6.83 8.19 -9.88
C TRP A 58 8.09 7.41 -10.28
N ASP A 59 9.14 8.12 -10.72
CA ASP A 59 10.45 7.56 -11.06
C ASP A 59 10.95 6.54 -10.03
N ARG A 60 10.71 6.83 -8.75
CA ARG A 60 10.87 5.91 -7.65
C ARG A 60 9.57 5.83 -6.87
N SER A 61 8.81 4.77 -7.08
CA SER A 61 7.51 4.55 -6.45
C SER A 61 7.61 3.57 -5.28
N ALA A 62 6.83 3.82 -4.24
CA ALA A 62 6.55 2.86 -3.18
C ALA A 62 5.24 2.13 -3.51
N VAL A 63 5.34 0.85 -3.83
CA VAL A 63 4.18 -0.05 -4.02
C VAL A 63 3.94 -0.78 -2.72
N THR A 64 2.83 -0.49 -2.06
CA THR A 64 2.45 -1.06 -0.77
C THR A 64 1.29 -2.03 -0.95
N ALA A 65 1.50 -3.30 -0.62
CA ALA A 65 0.45 -4.33 -0.62
C ALA A 65 0.02 -4.67 0.82
N LEU A 66 -1.30 -4.73 1.03
CA LEU A 66 -1.91 -5.06 2.31
C LEU A 66 -2.37 -6.52 2.33
N PHE A 67 -1.99 -7.25 3.37
CA PHE A 67 -2.39 -8.63 3.61
C PHE A 67 -3.08 -8.77 4.97
N ASN A 68 -3.95 -9.78 5.09
CA ASN A 68 -4.64 -10.09 6.34
C ASN A 68 -4.30 -11.51 6.81
N PRO A 69 -3.39 -11.65 7.79
CA PRO A 69 -2.94 -12.95 8.29
C PRO A 69 -4.06 -13.91 8.68
N GLU A 70 -5.24 -13.43 9.08
CA GLU A 70 -6.36 -14.30 9.43
C GLU A 70 -7.05 -14.98 8.23
N ILE A 71 -6.81 -14.49 7.02
CA ILE A 71 -7.43 -14.98 5.78
C ILE A 71 -6.39 -15.70 4.90
N ASP A 72 -5.16 -15.21 4.90
CA ASP A 72 -4.13 -15.58 3.91
C ASP A 72 -2.85 -16.19 4.50
N ASP A 73 -2.77 -16.40 5.82
CA ASP A 73 -1.56 -16.87 6.54
C ASP A 73 -0.31 -16.01 6.24
N SER A 74 -0.50 -14.72 5.92
CA SER A 74 0.59 -13.81 5.59
C SER A 74 1.51 -13.46 6.77
N ASP A 75 1.31 -14.00 7.96
CA ASP A 75 2.26 -13.92 9.09
C ASP A 75 3.25 -15.10 9.12
N ALA A 76 3.08 -16.12 8.28
CA ALA A 76 3.96 -17.27 8.22
C ALA A 76 5.40 -16.88 7.84
N GLU A 77 6.39 -17.58 8.42
CA GLU A 77 7.82 -17.28 8.21
C GLU A 77 8.25 -17.40 6.74
N ASN A 78 7.62 -18.31 5.99
CA ASN A 78 7.86 -18.60 4.58
C ASN A 78 7.08 -17.69 3.62
N PHE A 79 6.15 -16.88 4.10
CA PHE A 79 5.27 -16.07 3.24
C PHE A 79 6.06 -15.14 2.31
N ILE A 80 7.02 -14.37 2.84
CA ILE A 80 7.82 -13.44 2.03
C ILE A 80 8.70 -14.18 1.01
N PRO A 81 9.47 -15.22 1.39
CA PRO A 81 10.22 -16.03 0.42
C PRO A 81 9.36 -16.60 -0.72
N GLU A 82 8.16 -17.12 -0.41
CA GLU A 82 7.25 -17.68 -1.40
C GLU A 82 6.66 -16.61 -2.31
N LEU A 83 6.23 -15.48 -1.73
CA LEU A 83 5.77 -14.32 -2.50
C LEU A 83 6.84 -13.84 -3.48
N LEU A 84 8.08 -13.68 -3.04
CA LEU A 84 9.19 -13.25 -3.90
C LEU A 84 9.51 -14.28 -4.99
N ALA A 85 9.35 -15.58 -4.71
CA ALA A 85 9.50 -16.62 -5.72
C ALA A 85 8.40 -16.53 -6.79
N ASN A 86 7.13 -16.37 -6.39
CA ASN A 86 6.00 -16.21 -7.29
C ASN A 86 6.15 -14.95 -8.16
N LEU A 87 6.53 -13.82 -7.56
CA LEU A 87 6.77 -12.57 -8.29
C LEU A 87 7.95 -12.70 -9.27
N LYS A 88 8.98 -13.48 -8.91
CA LYS A 88 10.09 -13.79 -9.81
C LYS A 88 9.67 -14.61 -11.02
N GLU A 89 8.76 -15.58 -10.85
CA GLU A 89 8.16 -16.32 -11.96
C GLU A 89 7.33 -15.42 -12.88
N ALA A 90 6.67 -14.40 -12.31
CA ALA A 90 5.98 -13.34 -13.05
C ALA A 90 6.92 -12.30 -13.68
N GLY A 91 8.24 -12.43 -13.51
CA GLY A 91 9.25 -11.57 -14.14
C GLY A 91 9.77 -10.42 -13.27
N PHE A 92 9.34 -10.30 -12.02
CA PHE A 92 9.79 -9.26 -11.10
C PHE A 92 10.99 -9.73 -10.26
N ASN A 93 12.14 -9.08 -10.42
CA ASN A 93 13.33 -9.34 -9.59
C ASN A 93 13.46 -8.27 -8.50
N LEU A 94 12.79 -8.49 -7.38
CA LEU A 94 12.67 -7.50 -6.30
C LEU A 94 13.56 -7.85 -5.10
N PRO A 95 14.09 -6.84 -4.38
CA PRO A 95 14.69 -7.06 -3.08
C PRO A 95 13.62 -7.44 -2.05
N LYS A 96 14.06 -7.86 -0.86
CA LYS A 96 13.14 -8.08 0.26
C LYS A 96 12.36 -6.78 0.57
N PRO A 97 11.01 -6.83 0.66
CA PRO A 97 10.22 -5.65 0.98
C PRO A 97 10.46 -5.16 2.41
N GLN A 98 10.13 -3.90 2.64
CA GLN A 98 9.94 -3.40 4.00
C GLN A 98 8.60 -3.89 4.54
N GLU A 99 8.54 -4.08 5.84
CA GLU A 99 7.37 -4.67 6.50
C GLU A 99 6.82 -3.68 7.51
N LYS A 100 5.50 -3.52 7.53
CA LYS A 100 4.80 -2.70 8.51
C LYS A 100 3.55 -3.41 9.01
N ILE A 101 3.30 -3.29 10.29
CA ILE A 101 2.07 -3.80 10.92
C ILE A 101 1.08 -2.65 11.00
N VAL A 102 -0.15 -2.90 10.54
CA VAL A 102 -1.25 -1.96 10.61
C VAL A 102 -2.30 -2.52 11.56
N GLU A 103 -2.41 -1.89 12.73
CA GLU A 103 -3.40 -2.26 13.71
C GLU A 103 -4.82 -2.01 13.18
N GLU A 104 -5.71 -2.96 13.42
CA GLU A 104 -7.14 -2.76 13.18
C GLU A 104 -7.67 -1.71 14.15
N GLN A 105 -8.29 -0.68 13.59
CA GLN A 105 -8.78 0.46 14.34
C GLN A 105 -10.27 0.64 14.08
N ASP A 106 -11.06 0.78 15.15
CA ASP A 106 -12.44 1.25 15.04
C ASP A 106 -12.44 2.76 14.75
N TRP A 107 -12.42 3.09 13.46
CA TRP A 107 -12.40 4.46 12.97
C TRP A 107 -13.66 5.25 13.36
N VAL A 108 -14.81 4.59 13.54
CA VAL A 108 -16.06 5.25 13.96
C VAL A 108 -15.88 5.75 15.38
N ARG A 109 -15.46 4.86 16.30
CA ARG A 109 -15.26 5.22 17.70
C ARG A 109 -14.13 6.22 17.89
N LEU A 110 -13.01 6.04 17.17
CA LEU A 110 -11.88 6.97 17.22
C LEU A 110 -12.32 8.37 16.78
N THR A 111 -12.99 8.48 15.63
CA THR A 111 -13.46 9.77 15.12
C THR A 111 -14.51 10.38 16.03
N GLN A 112 -15.47 9.61 16.55
CA GLN A 112 -16.46 10.11 17.51
C GLN A 112 -15.83 10.69 18.78
N SER A 113 -14.77 10.07 19.29
CA SER A 113 -14.07 10.56 20.49
C SER A 113 -13.34 11.89 20.28
N GLN A 114 -13.06 12.27 19.03
CA GLN A 114 -12.44 13.55 18.70
C GLN A 114 -13.41 14.74 18.79
N PHE A 115 -14.72 14.49 18.84
CA PHE A 115 -15.74 15.53 18.93
C PHE A 115 -16.44 15.50 20.30
N ALA A 116 -16.34 16.61 21.04
CA ALA A 116 -17.15 16.80 22.24
C ALA A 116 -18.63 17.02 21.86
N PRO A 117 -19.59 16.55 22.68
CA PRO A 117 -21.00 16.84 22.47
C PRO A 117 -21.25 18.34 22.39
N ILE A 118 -21.98 18.77 21.35
CA ILE A 118 -22.40 20.16 21.21
C ILE A 118 -23.64 20.36 22.07
N GLN A 119 -23.59 21.28 23.04
CA GLN A 119 -24.74 21.60 23.87
C GLN A 119 -25.77 22.39 23.08
N ILE A 120 -26.97 21.83 22.91
CA ILE A 120 -28.14 22.53 22.35
C ILE A 120 -29.14 22.76 23.49
N GLY A 121 -29.20 24.01 23.98
CA GLY A 121 -30.13 24.46 25.01
C GLY A 121 -29.52 24.66 26.41
N GLU A 122 -30.24 25.39 27.26
CA GLU A 122 -29.97 25.49 28.69
C GLU A 122 -30.65 24.34 29.44
N ARG A 123 -29.95 23.79 30.42
CA ARG A 123 -30.25 22.52 31.07
C ARG A 123 -31.45 22.61 32.03
#